data_AF-A0A7X8W142-F1
#
_entry.id   AF-A0A7X8W142-F1
#
_cell.length_a   1.000
_cell.length_b   1.000
_cell.length_c   1.000
_cell.angle_alpha   90.00
_cell.angle_beta   90.00
_cell.angle_gamma   90.00
#
_symmetry.space_group_name_H-M   'P 1'
#
loop_
_entity.id
_entity.type
_entity.pdbx_description
1 polymer ?
#
loop_
_entity_poly.entity_id
_entity_poly.type
_entity_poly.pdbx_seq_one_letter_code
_entity_poly.pdbx_strand_id
1 'polypeptide(L)'
;MLGAALITLFLATVVLVWQGTLPLVPGFILAATALAALLWRVVFYAQIRRSIRKETRARKAKWGGELLVITGLSSLIGMHCRLFITRQDALILDDGATERIIHLDDIRRIGLFYGETVDRLNDVELGELLKIESIPHFSAVRAWLARNPGARKNLMLSIIFQKPLNDLVYSEMAVFSDLTEIGNLKAFASRPEIAVKLVFIPHSRKKKRNKKLTRSARLSSRSKTSRVESKRRKGQV
;
A
#
# COMPACT_ATOMS: atom_id res chain seq x y z
N MET A 1 1.09 1.97 -15.39
CA MET A 1 1.06 1.52 -16.80
C MET A 1 1.48 2.62 -17.78
N LEU A 2 1.05 3.87 -17.59
CA LEU A 2 1.37 4.98 -18.49
C LEU A 2 2.88 5.26 -18.70
N GLY A 3 3.74 5.08 -17.68
CA GLY A 3 5.20 5.27 -17.85
C GLY A 3 5.84 4.24 -18.79
N ALA A 4 5.45 2.97 -18.67
CA ALA A 4 5.91 1.91 -19.57
C ALA A 4 5.37 2.12 -21.00
N ALA A 5 4.15 2.64 -21.14
CA ALA A 5 3.58 3.02 -22.44
C ALA A 5 4.39 4.15 -23.11
N LEU A 6 4.82 5.17 -22.37
CA LEU A 6 5.65 6.24 -22.93
C LEU A 6 7.06 5.77 -23.32
N ILE A 7 7.67 4.87 -22.53
CA ILE A 7 8.98 4.28 -22.85
C ILE A 7 8.88 3.40 -24.10
N THR A 8 7.85 2.56 -24.19
CA THR A 8 7.63 1.70 -25.37
C THR A 8 7.32 2.54 -26.60
N LEU A 9 6.52 3.60 -26.49
CA LEU A 9 6.27 4.52 -27.58
C LEU A 9 7.56 5.21 -28.04
N PHE A 10 8.40 5.70 -27.12
CA PHE A 10 9.69 6.29 -27.45
C PHE A 10 10.59 5.28 -28.21
N LEU A 11 10.78 4.08 -27.67
CA LEU A 11 11.60 3.04 -28.28
C LEU A 11 11.06 2.61 -29.66
N ALA A 12 9.74 2.41 -29.77
CA ALA A 12 9.10 2.05 -31.03
C ALA A 12 9.30 3.14 -32.08
N THR A 13 9.15 4.41 -31.70
CA THR A 13 9.34 5.54 -32.61
C THR A 13 10.79 5.59 -33.13
N VAL A 14 11.78 5.39 -32.27
CA VAL A 14 13.21 5.34 -32.67
C VAL A 14 13.47 4.19 -33.64
N VAL A 15 12.91 3.00 -33.37
CA VAL A 15 13.08 1.82 -34.24
C VAL A 15 12.42 2.04 -35.61
N LEU A 16 11.23 2.65 -35.65
CA LEU A 16 10.52 2.93 -36.91
C LEU A 16 11.24 3.98 -37.77
N VAL A 17 11.84 5.00 -37.15
CA VAL A 17 12.71 5.96 -37.85
C VAL A 17 13.96 5.25 -38.39
N TRP A 18 14.58 4.39 -37.59
CA TRP A 18 15.77 3.62 -38.01
C TRP A 18 15.48 2.68 -39.19
N GLN A 19 14.31 2.02 -39.20
CA GLN A 19 13.88 1.15 -40.30
C GLN A 19 13.42 1.92 -41.55
N GLY A 20 13.35 3.25 -41.49
CA GLY A 20 12.86 4.09 -42.59
C GLY A 20 11.36 4.01 -42.84
N THR A 21 10.59 3.38 -41.93
CA THR A 21 9.13 3.23 -42.05
C THR A 21 8.38 4.46 -41.55
N LEU A 22 9.01 5.27 -40.69
CA LEU A 22 8.46 6.54 -40.22
C LEU A 22 9.35 7.71 -40.70
N PRO A 23 8.78 8.76 -41.31
CA PRO A 23 9.55 9.92 -41.73
C PRO A 23 10.24 10.61 -40.54
N LEU A 24 11.42 11.20 -40.78
CA LEU A 24 12.27 11.73 -39.73
C LEU A 24 11.58 12.79 -38.85
N VAL A 25 10.85 13.71 -39.48
CA VAL A 25 10.18 14.84 -38.82
C VAL A 25 9.09 14.38 -37.82
N PRO A 26 8.05 13.62 -38.23
CA PRO A 26 7.05 13.12 -37.28
C PRO A 26 7.64 12.15 -36.25
N GLY A 27 8.64 11.36 -36.63
CA GLY A 27 9.35 10.49 -35.68
C GLY A 27 10.05 11.27 -34.58
N PHE A 28 10.73 12.37 -34.93
CA PHE A 28 11.36 13.23 -33.94
C PHE A 28 10.33 13.90 -33.02
N ILE A 29 9.20 14.37 -33.56
CA ILE A 29 8.14 14.99 -32.75
C ILE A 29 7.55 13.99 -31.74
N LEU A 30 7.27 12.75 -32.17
CA LEU A 30 6.75 11.70 -31.30
C LEU A 30 7.76 11.31 -30.20
N ALA A 31 9.04 11.17 -30.56
CA ALA A 31 10.09 10.88 -29.60
C ALA A 31 10.26 12.03 -28.58
N ALA A 32 10.29 13.28 -29.05
CA ALA A 32 10.45 14.46 -28.22
C ALA A 32 9.27 14.64 -27.25
N THR A 33 8.03 14.46 -27.71
CA THR A 33 6.83 14.56 -26.88
C THR A 33 6.76 13.45 -25.83
N ALA A 34 7.13 12.22 -26.18
CA ALA A 34 7.21 11.11 -25.24
C ALA A 34 8.27 11.36 -24.16
N LEU A 35 9.44 11.85 -24.55
CA LEU A 35 10.53 12.19 -23.63
C LEU A 35 10.15 13.36 -22.72
N ALA A 36 9.56 14.41 -23.27
CA ALA A 36 9.08 15.56 -22.50
C ALA A 36 8.02 15.14 -21.47
N ALA A 37 7.07 14.28 -21.85
CA ALA A 37 6.07 13.75 -20.92
C ALA A 37 6.70 12.90 -19.79
N LEU A 38 7.72 12.10 -20.10
CA LEU A 38 8.48 11.34 -19.10
C LEU A 38 9.21 12.28 -18.14
N LEU A 39 9.93 13.27 -18.66
CA LEU A 39 10.67 14.26 -17.86
C LEU A 39 9.73 15.06 -16.97
N TRP A 40 8.62 15.57 -17.52
CA TRP A 40 7.60 16.31 -16.77
C TRP A 40 7.10 15.49 -15.58
N ARG A 41 6.83 14.21 -15.81
CA ARG A 41 6.35 13.30 -14.76
C ARG A 41 7.38 13.11 -13.65
N VAL A 42 8.66 12.96 -13.99
CA VAL A 42 9.75 12.86 -13.01
C VAL A 42 9.85 14.15 -12.20
N VAL A 43 9.79 15.32 -12.85
CA VAL A 43 9.84 16.63 -12.21
C VAL A 43 8.64 16.81 -11.27
N PHE A 44 7.43 16.48 -11.71
CA PHE A 44 6.21 16.58 -10.92
C PHE A 44 6.28 15.73 -9.64
N TYR A 45 6.66 14.46 -9.74
CA TYR A 45 6.83 13.61 -8.55
C TYR A 45 7.96 14.10 -7.64
N ALA A 46 9.05 14.62 -8.20
CA ALA A 46 10.14 15.19 -7.42
C ALA A 46 9.67 16.45 -6.67
N GLN A 47 8.85 17.30 -7.29
CA GLN A 47 8.25 18.48 -6.67
C GLN A 47 7.32 18.10 -5.52
N ILE A 48 6.41 17.14 -5.71
CA ILE A 48 5.54 16.65 -4.63
C ILE A 48 6.37 16.13 -3.46
N ARG A 49 7.35 15.25 -3.73
CA ARG A 49 8.25 14.73 -2.69
C ARG A 49 9.03 15.83 -1.97
N ARG A 50 9.43 16.88 -2.67
CA ARG A 50 10.10 18.05 -2.08
C ARG A 50 9.14 18.85 -1.20
N SER A 51 7.91 19.09 -1.64
CA SER A 51 6.86 19.76 -0.85
C SER A 51 6.60 19.00 0.45
N ILE A 52 6.36 17.69 0.38
CA ILE A 52 6.12 16.85 1.56
C ILE A 52 7.32 16.92 2.52
N ARG A 53 8.56 16.84 2.00
CA ARG A 53 9.77 16.96 2.84
C ARG A 53 9.89 18.34 3.50
N LYS A 54 9.58 19.41 2.77
CA LYS A 54 9.60 20.78 3.31
C LYS A 54 8.57 20.92 4.44
N GLU A 55 7.36 20.43 4.25
CA GLU A 55 6.29 20.44 5.25
C GLU A 55 6.61 19.54 6.44
N THR A 56 7.17 18.35 6.20
CA THR A 56 7.63 17.45 7.27
C THR A 56 8.66 18.15 8.17
N ARG A 57 9.59 18.92 7.58
CA ARG A 57 10.56 19.73 8.35
C ARG A 57 9.89 20.89 9.07
N ALA A 58 8.99 21.62 8.41
CA ALA A 58 8.27 22.74 9.01
C ALA A 58 7.45 22.31 10.24
N ARG A 59 6.79 21.16 10.15
CA ARG A 59 5.98 20.58 11.24
C ARG A 59 6.80 19.76 12.25
N LYS A 60 8.14 19.76 12.13
CA LYS A 60 9.07 18.97 12.97
C LYS A 60 8.67 17.48 13.07
N ALA A 61 8.10 16.93 12.00
CA ALA A 61 7.59 15.57 11.95
C ALA A 61 8.70 14.53 11.72
N LYS A 62 8.54 13.34 12.32
CA LYS A 62 9.41 12.16 12.13
C LYS A 62 9.17 11.51 10.76
N TRP A 63 7.95 11.61 10.24
CA TRP A 63 7.56 11.06 8.95
C TRP A 63 6.46 11.91 8.32
N GLY A 64 6.42 11.96 7.00
CA GLY A 64 5.36 12.61 6.23
C GLY A 64 5.15 11.87 4.91
N GLY A 65 3.88 11.74 4.52
CA GLY A 65 3.47 11.07 3.29
C GLY A 65 2.12 11.56 2.82
N GLU A 66 1.81 11.32 1.55
CA GLU A 66 0.52 11.68 0.96
C GLU A 66 -0.21 10.40 0.56
N LEU A 67 -1.45 10.26 1.01
CA LEU A 67 -2.32 9.13 0.71
C LEU A 67 -3.66 9.64 0.19
N LEU A 68 -4.37 8.77 -0.52
CA LEU A 68 -5.71 9.08 -1.02
C LEU A 68 -6.77 8.59 -0.04
N VAL A 69 -7.68 9.46 0.39
CA VAL A 69 -8.74 9.13 1.34
C VAL A 69 -9.81 8.28 0.66
N ILE A 70 -10.12 7.12 1.23
CA ILE A 70 -11.18 6.25 0.73
C ILE A 70 -12.45 6.41 1.57
N THR A 71 -12.32 6.42 2.90
CA THR A 71 -13.46 6.51 3.82
C THR A 71 -13.04 7.09 5.16
N GLY A 72 -14.03 7.58 5.91
CA GLY A 72 -13.93 7.73 7.36
C GLY A 72 -13.33 9.03 7.85
N LEU A 73 -13.08 9.96 6.93
CA LEU A 73 -12.93 11.37 7.21
C LEU A 73 -14.13 12.11 6.64
N SER A 74 -14.41 13.32 7.15
CA SER A 74 -15.42 14.22 6.59
C SER A 74 -15.09 14.71 5.17
N SER A 75 -13.92 14.34 4.66
CA SER A 75 -13.40 14.75 3.37
C SER A 75 -13.95 13.88 2.23
N LEU A 76 -14.03 14.46 1.03
CA LEU A 76 -14.53 13.75 -0.16
C LEU A 76 -13.64 12.54 -0.49
N ILE A 77 -14.29 11.41 -0.76
CA ILE A 77 -13.64 10.17 -1.22
C ILE A 77 -12.82 10.49 -2.48
N GLY A 78 -11.54 10.12 -2.49
CA GLY A 78 -10.64 10.38 -3.60
C GLY A 78 -9.73 11.58 -3.43
N MET A 79 -9.90 12.39 -2.38
CA MET A 79 -9.00 13.51 -2.12
C MET A 79 -7.65 13.05 -1.57
N HIS A 80 -6.62 13.81 -1.89
CA HIS A 80 -5.29 13.65 -1.33
C HIS A 80 -5.26 14.19 0.10
N CYS A 81 -4.81 13.36 1.04
CA CYS A 81 -4.59 13.72 2.42
C CYS A 81 -3.12 13.49 2.76
N ARG A 82 -2.50 14.51 3.32
CA ARG A 82 -1.14 14.46 3.83
C ARG A 82 -1.19 14.00 5.27
N LEU A 83 -0.44 12.96 5.57
CA LEU A 83 -0.28 12.44 6.92
C LEU A 83 1.12 12.78 7.42
N PHE A 84 1.20 13.24 8.66
CA PHE A 84 2.48 13.48 9.35
C PHE A 84 2.46 12.86 10.73
N ILE A 85 3.58 12.24 11.13
CA ILE A 85 3.79 11.80 12.51
C ILE A 85 4.72 12.79 13.19
N THR A 86 4.25 13.48 14.21
CA THR A 86 5.04 14.45 14.98
C THR A 86 6.02 13.74 15.90
N ARG A 87 6.92 14.51 16.53
CA ARG A 87 7.82 13.98 17.58
C ARG A 87 7.10 13.68 18.90
N GLN A 88 5.95 14.31 19.11
CA GLN A 88 5.09 14.18 20.29
C GLN A 88 4.05 13.06 20.11
N ASP A 89 4.33 12.15 19.17
CA ASP A 89 3.49 10.99 18.88
C ASP A 89 2.04 11.37 18.58
N ALA A 90 1.85 12.44 17.82
CA ALA A 90 0.57 12.81 17.23
C ALA A 90 0.59 12.57 15.71
N LEU A 91 -0.52 12.06 15.18
CA LEU A 91 -0.79 11.93 13.77
C LEU A 91 -1.58 13.16 13.30
N ILE A 92 -0.98 13.92 12.40
CA ILE A 92 -1.64 15.03 11.73
C ILE A 92 -2.19 14.53 10.40
N LEU A 93 -3.48 14.78 10.18
CA LEU A 93 -4.19 14.57 8.93
C LEU A 93 -4.51 15.94 8.34
N ASP A 94 -3.96 16.23 7.17
CA ASP A 94 -4.20 17.47 6.44
C ASP A 94 -4.84 17.12 5.10
N ASP A 95 -6.13 17.41 4.94
CA ASP A 95 -6.88 17.21 3.69
C ASP A 95 -6.90 18.45 2.80
N GLY A 96 -6.10 19.48 3.12
CA GLY A 96 -6.02 20.76 2.41
C GLY A 96 -7.10 21.77 2.81
N ALA A 97 -8.21 21.32 3.38
CA ALA A 97 -9.28 22.18 3.90
C ALA A 97 -9.25 22.27 5.43
N THR A 98 -8.90 21.18 6.10
CA THR A 98 -8.86 21.04 7.54
C THR A 98 -7.63 20.27 7.98
N GLU A 99 -7.00 20.77 9.04
CA GLU A 99 -5.95 20.05 9.75
C GLU A 99 -6.56 19.40 10.99
N ARG A 100 -6.38 18.08 11.12
CA ARG A 100 -6.81 17.31 12.29
C ARG A 100 -5.61 16.69 12.95
N ILE A 101 -5.51 16.85 14.26
CA ILE A 101 -4.45 16.27 15.08
C ILE A 101 -5.06 15.17 15.93
N ILE A 102 -4.53 13.96 15.81
CA ILE A 102 -4.98 12.77 16.53
C ILE A 102 -3.80 12.25 17.33
N HIS A 103 -3.92 12.17 18.65
CA HIS A 103 -2.85 11.58 19.45
C HIS A 103 -2.77 10.08 19.17
N LEU A 104 -1.55 9.53 19.16
CA LEU A 104 -1.39 8.09 18.95
C LEU A 104 -2.13 7.29 20.02
N ASP A 105 -2.31 7.82 21.23
CA ASP A 105 -3.08 7.19 22.30
C ASP A 105 -4.55 6.99 21.92
N ASP A 106 -5.15 7.94 21.20
CA ASP A 106 -6.54 7.84 20.70
C ASP A 106 -6.70 6.86 19.55
N ILE A 107 -5.59 6.35 19.01
CA ILE A 107 -5.60 5.31 17.98
C ILE A 107 -5.62 3.95 18.68
N ARG A 108 -6.69 3.18 18.45
CA ARG A 108 -6.81 1.82 18.94
C ARG A 108 -5.86 0.90 18.18
N ARG A 109 -5.90 0.99 16.85
CA ARG A 109 -5.12 0.10 15.99
C ARG A 109 -4.92 0.67 14.59
N ILE A 110 -3.81 0.25 13.96
CA ILE A 110 -3.48 0.61 12.58
C ILE A 110 -3.37 -0.67 11.76
N GLY A 111 -4.19 -0.82 10.72
CA GLY A 111 -4.10 -1.94 9.78
C GLY A 111 -3.38 -1.54 8.50
N LEU A 112 -2.41 -2.34 8.09
CA LEU A 112 -1.73 -2.19 6.80
C LEU A 112 -1.95 -3.44 5.95
N PHE A 113 -2.63 -3.29 4.82
CA PHE A 113 -3.01 -4.41 3.96
C PHE A 113 -3.03 -4.01 2.48
N TYR A 114 -3.19 -4.96 1.58
CA TYR A 114 -3.35 -4.69 0.14
C TYR A 114 -4.83 -4.58 -0.22
N GLY A 115 -5.17 -3.78 -1.23
CA GLY A 115 -6.55 -3.68 -1.70
C GLY A 115 -7.16 -5.04 -2.10
N GLU A 116 -6.37 -5.92 -2.73
CA GLU A 116 -6.77 -7.30 -3.05
C GLU A 116 -7.16 -8.15 -1.82
N THR A 117 -6.68 -7.78 -0.63
CA THR A 117 -7.08 -8.45 0.62
C THR A 117 -8.52 -8.11 1.01
N VAL A 118 -8.95 -6.86 0.79
CA VAL A 118 -10.31 -6.39 1.12
C VAL A 118 -11.36 -7.01 0.22
N ASP A 119 -11.03 -7.24 -1.05
CA ASP A 119 -11.92 -7.90 -2.02
C ASP A 119 -12.07 -9.41 -1.75
N ARG A 120 -11.10 -10.04 -1.08
CA ARG A 120 -11.07 -11.49 -0.87
C ARG A 120 -11.64 -11.96 0.45
N LEU A 121 -11.58 -11.10 1.46
CA LEU A 121 -11.96 -11.43 2.83
C LEU A 121 -13.24 -10.68 3.19
N ASN A 122 -14.10 -11.34 3.95
CA ASN A 122 -15.30 -10.71 4.48
C ASN A 122 -14.94 -9.74 5.62
N ASP A 123 -15.88 -8.85 5.97
CA ASP A 123 -15.68 -7.84 7.01
C ASP A 123 -15.34 -8.47 8.37
N VAL A 124 -15.95 -9.62 8.69
CA VAL A 124 -15.65 -10.39 9.90
C VAL A 124 -14.21 -10.91 9.89
N GLU A 125 -13.78 -11.54 8.80
CA GLU A 125 -12.41 -12.07 8.67
C GLU A 125 -11.36 -10.96 8.70
N LEU A 126 -11.67 -9.80 8.12
CA LEU A 126 -10.83 -8.61 8.20
C LEU A 126 -10.77 -8.07 9.63
N GLY A 127 -11.90 -8.01 10.33
CA GLY A 127 -11.98 -7.61 11.73
C GLY A 127 -11.14 -8.51 12.63
N GLU A 128 -11.25 -9.83 12.48
CA GLU A 128 -10.44 -10.80 13.20
C GLU A 128 -8.94 -10.63 12.93
N LEU A 129 -8.54 -10.48 11.66
CA LEU A 129 -7.14 -10.27 11.31
C LEU A 129 -6.60 -8.97 11.88
N LEU A 130 -7.40 -7.90 11.83
CA LEU A 130 -7.12 -6.62 12.46
C LEU A 130 -7.30 -6.66 13.98
N LYS A 131 -7.69 -7.79 14.58
CA LYS A 131 -8.11 -7.98 15.98
C LYS A 131 -8.88 -6.77 16.52
N ILE A 132 -9.95 -6.42 15.82
CA ILE A 132 -10.96 -5.44 16.23
C ILE A 132 -12.12 -6.23 16.83
N GLU A 133 -12.67 -5.76 17.94
CA GLU A 133 -13.84 -6.39 18.57
C GLU A 133 -15.15 -6.06 17.84
N SER A 134 -15.23 -4.87 17.22
CA SER A 134 -16.33 -4.48 16.33
C SER A 134 -16.09 -4.95 14.90
N ILE A 135 -17.18 -5.18 14.15
CA ILE A 135 -17.12 -5.58 12.74
C ILE A 135 -16.85 -4.32 11.89
N PRO A 136 -15.67 -4.19 11.25
CA PRO A 136 -15.35 -3.02 10.45
C PRO A 136 -16.15 -3.02 9.14
N HIS A 137 -16.78 -1.88 8.80
CA HIS A 137 -17.51 -1.74 7.54
C HIS A 137 -16.57 -1.36 6.38
N PHE A 138 -16.14 -2.36 5.60
CA PHE A 138 -15.31 -2.14 4.41
C PHE A 138 -16.11 -1.99 3.11
N SER A 139 -17.45 -1.88 3.18
CA SER A 139 -18.34 -1.74 2.01
C SER A 139 -17.95 -0.57 1.10
N ALA A 140 -17.68 0.61 1.69
CA ALA A 140 -17.23 1.78 0.95
C ALA A 140 -15.86 1.58 0.29
N VAL A 141 -14.94 0.87 0.95
CA VAL A 141 -13.61 0.52 0.40
C VAL A 141 -13.76 -0.42 -0.79
N ARG A 142 -14.62 -1.44 -0.69
CA ARG A 142 -14.91 -2.37 -1.80
C ARG A 142 -15.55 -1.64 -2.99
N ALA A 143 -16.52 -0.77 -2.75
CA ALA A 143 -17.14 0.04 -3.79
C ALA A 143 -16.12 0.94 -4.49
N TRP A 144 -15.19 1.53 -3.74
CA TRP A 144 -14.11 2.33 -4.31
C TRP A 144 -13.10 1.48 -5.11
N LEU A 145 -12.75 0.30 -4.61
CA LEU A 145 -11.88 -0.67 -5.30
C LEU A 145 -12.47 -1.17 -6.62
N ALA A 146 -13.80 -1.38 -6.67
CA ALA A 146 -14.50 -1.75 -7.89
C ALA A 146 -14.36 -0.66 -8.97
N ARG A 147 -14.43 0.62 -8.59
CA ARG A 147 -14.19 1.76 -9.49
C ARG A 147 -12.71 1.97 -9.83
N ASN A 148 -11.80 1.56 -8.95
CA ASN A 148 -10.37 1.76 -9.07
C ASN A 148 -9.59 0.43 -9.02
N PRO A 149 -9.72 -0.45 -10.03
CA PRO A 149 -9.14 -1.79 -10.00
C PRO A 149 -7.60 -1.78 -9.90
N GLY A 150 -6.95 -0.70 -10.34
CA GLY A 150 -5.50 -0.51 -10.19
C GLY A 150 -5.02 -0.50 -8.73
N ALA A 151 -5.86 -0.03 -7.80
CA ALA A 151 -5.52 0.09 -6.39
C ALA A 151 -5.45 -1.24 -5.64
N ARG A 152 -5.92 -2.34 -6.24
CA ARG A 152 -5.86 -3.69 -5.63
C ARG A 152 -4.44 -4.14 -5.31
N LYS A 153 -3.46 -3.68 -6.10
CA LYS A 153 -2.04 -4.02 -5.93
C LYS A 153 -1.32 -3.11 -4.94
N ASN A 154 -1.95 -2.01 -4.54
CA ASN A 154 -1.36 -1.00 -3.68
C ASN A 154 -1.62 -1.30 -2.21
N LEU A 155 -0.75 -0.75 -1.36
CA LEU A 155 -0.95 -0.77 0.09
C LEU A 155 -2.05 0.21 0.49
N MET A 156 -2.82 -0.19 1.49
CA MET A 156 -3.87 0.56 2.12
C MET A 156 -3.61 0.62 3.62
N LEU A 157 -3.83 1.81 4.17
CA LEU A 157 -3.71 2.10 5.59
C LEU A 157 -5.11 2.27 6.16
N SER A 158 -5.43 1.54 7.21
CA SER A 158 -6.62 1.73 8.03
C SER A 158 -6.19 2.22 9.41
N ILE A 159 -6.88 3.21 9.93
CA ILE A 159 -6.65 3.78 11.26
C ILE A 159 -7.96 3.65 12.00
N ILE A 160 -7.94 2.89 13.08
CA ILE A 160 -9.10 2.59 13.93
C ILE A 160 -8.94 3.39 15.21
N PHE A 161 -9.95 4.18 15.53
CA PHE A 161 -9.92 5.10 16.68
C PHE A 161 -10.50 4.43 17.93
N GLN A 162 -10.03 4.86 19.11
CA GLN A 162 -10.61 4.45 20.39
C GLN A 162 -11.99 5.09 20.61
N LYS A 163 -12.11 6.36 20.22
CA LYS A 163 -13.37 7.12 20.23
C LYS A 163 -13.65 7.60 18.80
N PRO A 164 -14.93 7.66 18.38
CA PRO A 164 -15.27 8.19 17.07
C PRO A 164 -14.76 9.63 16.93
N LEU A 165 -14.29 9.97 15.73
CA LEU A 165 -13.68 11.27 15.43
C LEU A 165 -14.65 12.45 15.54
N ASN A 166 -15.95 12.21 15.42
CA ASN A 166 -16.98 13.25 15.49
C ASN A 166 -18.35 12.61 15.76
N ASP A 167 -19.21 13.28 16.55
CA ASP A 167 -20.56 12.79 16.88
C ASP A 167 -21.49 12.81 15.65
N LEU A 168 -21.24 13.71 14.70
CA LEU A 168 -22.02 13.86 13.44
C LEU A 168 -21.59 12.89 12.33
N VAL A 169 -20.36 12.41 12.36
CA VAL A 169 -19.82 11.47 11.37
C VAL A 169 -19.18 10.35 12.18
N TYR A 170 -20.03 9.39 12.58
CA TYR A 170 -19.63 8.22 13.34
C TYR A 170 -18.72 7.33 12.50
N SER A 171 -17.43 7.69 12.48
CA SER A 171 -16.40 6.98 11.75
C SER A 171 -15.42 6.41 12.76
N GLU A 172 -15.60 5.13 13.07
CA GLU A 172 -14.68 4.35 13.90
C GLU A 172 -13.36 4.07 13.19
N MET A 173 -13.32 4.25 11.86
CA MET A 173 -12.17 3.89 11.03
C MET A 173 -12.00 4.80 9.82
N ALA A 174 -10.80 5.35 9.65
CA ALA A 174 -10.38 6.02 8.42
C ALA A 174 -9.54 5.07 7.56
N VAL A 175 -9.78 5.05 6.25
CA VAL A 175 -9.04 4.20 5.29
C VAL A 175 -8.45 5.04 4.18
N PHE A 176 -7.17 4.79 3.90
CA PHE A 176 -6.36 5.51 2.93
C PHE A 176 -5.68 4.52 1.96
N SER A 177 -5.44 4.95 0.73
CA SER A 177 -4.71 4.19 -0.29
C SER A 177 -3.41 4.90 -0.69
N ASP A 178 -2.31 4.16 -0.73
CA ASP A 178 -1.04 4.62 -1.31
C ASP A 178 -1.02 4.32 -2.83
N LEU A 179 -2.00 4.87 -3.55
CA LEU A 179 -2.15 4.65 -4.99
C LEU A 179 -1.00 5.25 -5.80
N THR A 180 -0.45 6.36 -5.31
CA THR A 180 0.62 7.13 -5.96
C THR A 180 2.03 6.66 -5.55
N GLU A 181 2.15 5.77 -4.55
CA GLU A 181 3.43 5.32 -3.94
C GLU A 181 4.26 6.47 -3.36
N ILE A 182 3.61 7.60 -3.06
CA ILE A 182 4.23 8.79 -2.47
C ILE A 182 4.19 8.70 -0.93
N GLY A 183 3.22 7.95 -0.38
CA GLY A 183 3.07 7.78 1.06
C GLY A 183 4.25 7.03 1.68
N ASN A 184 4.86 6.08 0.98
CA ASN A 184 5.92 5.23 1.52
C ASN A 184 5.49 4.59 2.86
N LEU A 185 4.36 3.88 2.82
CA LEU A 185 3.76 3.21 3.98
C LEU A 185 4.68 2.18 4.65
N LYS A 186 5.73 1.70 3.96
CA LYS A 186 6.76 0.85 4.57
C LYS A 186 7.57 1.60 5.62
N ALA A 187 7.98 2.84 5.33
CA ALA A 187 8.72 3.67 6.27
C ALA A 187 7.83 4.12 7.44
N PHE A 188 6.53 4.34 7.18
CA PHE A 188 5.52 4.58 8.21
C PHE A 188 5.42 3.39 9.18
N ALA A 189 5.27 2.17 8.63
CA ALA A 189 5.12 0.96 9.42
C ALA A 189 6.37 0.56 10.22
N SER A 190 7.56 0.99 9.80
CA SER A 190 8.81 0.73 10.53
C SER A 190 9.04 1.64 11.74
N ARG A 191 8.21 2.68 11.93
CA ARG A 191 8.35 3.58 13.08
C ARG A 191 7.91 2.86 14.36
N PRO A 192 8.70 2.90 15.45
CA PRO A 192 8.40 2.13 16.65
C PRO A 192 7.03 2.49 17.25
N GLU A 193 6.66 3.78 17.21
CA GLU A 193 5.40 4.29 17.78
C GLU A 193 4.18 3.75 17.03
N ILE A 194 4.34 3.53 15.71
CA ILE A 194 3.32 2.94 14.84
C ILE A 194 3.33 1.42 14.94
N ALA A 195 4.51 0.80 14.92
CA ALA A 195 4.70 -0.64 14.85
C ALA A 195 4.04 -1.38 16.02
N VAL A 196 4.00 -0.77 17.21
CA VAL A 196 3.33 -1.31 18.40
C VAL A 196 1.82 -1.48 18.17
N LYS A 197 1.20 -0.58 17.41
CA LYS A 197 -0.24 -0.59 17.10
C LYS A 197 -0.54 -1.16 15.72
N LEU A 198 0.48 -1.53 14.94
CA LEU A 198 0.34 -1.93 13.55
C LEU A 198 0.04 -3.43 13.42
N VAL A 199 -0.97 -3.74 12.62
CA VAL A 199 -1.21 -5.09 12.11
C VAL A 199 -0.97 -5.10 10.61
N PHE A 200 0.05 -5.83 10.18
CA PHE A 200 0.31 -6.05 8.76
C PHE A 200 -0.37 -7.33 8.27
N ILE A 201 -1.28 -7.21 7.31
CA ILE A 201 -1.89 -8.37 6.65
C ILE A 201 -1.14 -8.63 5.34
N PRO A 202 -0.30 -9.69 5.29
CA PRO A 202 0.51 -9.96 4.12
C PRO A 202 -0.36 -10.37 2.94
N HIS A 203 0.13 -10.07 1.74
CA HIS A 203 -0.50 -10.48 0.50
C HIS A 203 -0.71 -12.01 0.46
N SER A 204 -1.95 -12.44 0.17
CA SER A 204 -2.37 -13.85 0.21
C SER A 204 -1.47 -14.81 -0.61
N ARG A 205 -0.80 -14.32 -1.66
CA ARG A 205 0.17 -15.11 -2.44
C ARG A 205 1.32 -15.69 -1.59
N LYS A 206 1.72 -15.04 -0.49
CA LYS A 206 2.77 -15.57 0.41
C LYS A 206 2.30 -16.76 1.24
N LYS A 207 1.01 -16.89 1.57
CA LYS A 207 0.48 -18.04 2.33
C LYS A 207 0.56 -19.35 1.54
N LYS A 208 0.43 -19.34 0.20
CA LYS A 208 0.59 -20.55 -0.63
C LYS A 208 2.04 -21.07 -0.64
N ARG A 209 3.05 -20.19 -0.58
CA ARG A 209 4.47 -20.61 -0.59
C ARG A 209 4.87 -21.29 0.73
N ASN A 210 4.42 -20.77 1.87
CA ASN A 210 4.68 -21.39 3.19
C ASN A 210 3.93 -22.71 3.40
N LYS A 211 2.69 -22.86 2.89
CA LYS A 211 2.00 -24.17 2.92
C LYS A 211 2.68 -25.23 2.06
N LYS A 212 3.32 -24.86 0.95
CA LYS A 212 4.04 -25.81 0.07
C LYS A 212 5.37 -26.28 0.68
N LEU A 213 6.11 -25.37 1.32
CA LEU A 213 7.35 -25.67 2.05
C LEU A 213 7.12 -26.54 3.30
N THR A 214 6.07 -26.25 4.08
CA THR A 214 5.72 -27.08 5.24
C THR A 214 5.19 -28.47 4.86
N ARG A 215 4.47 -28.61 3.73
CA ARG A 215 4.09 -29.92 3.20
C ARG A 215 5.28 -30.73 2.68
N SER A 216 6.24 -30.10 1.98
CA SER A 216 7.42 -30.85 1.48
C SER A 216 8.38 -31.24 2.61
N ALA A 217 8.51 -30.41 3.66
CA ALA A 217 9.27 -30.75 4.87
C ALA A 217 8.66 -31.89 5.67
N ARG A 218 7.32 -31.97 5.77
CA ARG A 218 6.63 -33.11 6.40
C ARG A 218 6.71 -34.41 5.58
N LEU A 219 6.76 -34.31 4.25
CA LEU A 219 6.94 -35.48 3.38
C LEU A 219 8.39 -36.00 3.40
N SER A 220 9.39 -35.11 3.51
CA SER A 220 10.80 -35.49 3.59
C SER A 220 11.20 -35.99 4.99
N SER A 221 10.56 -35.53 6.06
CA SER A 221 10.79 -36.07 7.41
C SER A 221 10.19 -37.47 7.57
N ARG A 222 9.03 -37.73 6.95
CA ARG A 222 8.36 -39.04 6.96
C ARG A 222 9.09 -40.09 6.11
N SER A 223 9.77 -39.68 5.03
CA SER A 223 10.59 -40.59 4.22
C SER A 223 11.97 -40.87 4.84
N LYS A 224 12.51 -39.97 5.66
CA LYS A 224 13.75 -40.21 6.43
C LYS A 224 13.53 -41.15 7.61
N THR A 225 12.39 -41.05 8.30
CA THR A 225 12.06 -41.97 9.42
C THR A 225 11.83 -43.40 8.93
N SER A 226 11.12 -43.60 7.81
CA SER A 226 10.91 -44.95 7.27
C SER A 226 12.21 -45.61 6.75
N ARG A 227 13.18 -44.83 6.26
CA ARG A 227 14.48 -45.36 5.82
C ARG A 227 15.41 -45.75 6.97
N VAL A 228 15.26 -45.12 8.14
CA VAL A 228 16.05 -45.44 9.35
C VAL A 228 15.50 -46.69 10.05
N GLU A 229 14.18 -46.86 10.12
CA GLU A 229 13.57 -48.11 10.62
C GLU A 229 13.88 -49.32 9.74
N SER A 230 13.90 -49.14 8.41
CA SER A 230 14.27 -50.19 7.45
C SER A 230 15.73 -50.67 7.61
N LYS A 231 16.67 -49.78 7.97
CA LYS A 231 18.08 -50.16 8.19
C LYS A 231 18.30 -50.83 9.54
N ARG A 232 17.59 -50.44 10.60
CA ARG A 232 17.70 -51.09 11.91
C ARG A 232 17.22 -52.54 11.90
N ARG A 233 16.21 -52.89 11.10
CA ARG A 233 15.73 -54.28 10.96
C ARG A 233 16.65 -55.21 10.15
N LYS A 234 17.63 -54.68 9.40
CA LYS A 234 18.56 -55.49 8.60
C LYS A 234 19.92 -55.73 9.26
N GLY A 235 20.15 -55.19 10.46
CA GLY A 235 21.40 -55.33 11.22
C GLY A 235 21.29 -56.20 12.47
N GLN A 236 20.19 -56.94 12.64
CA GLN A 236 20.04 -57.97 13.67
C GLN A 236 19.81 -59.30 12.96
N VAL A 237 20.89 -59.94 12.54
CA VAL A 237 21.02 -61.40 12.35
C VAL A 237 22.40 -61.76 12.86
#